data_AF-A0A2V8M0B1-F1
#
_entry.id   AF-A0A2V8M0B1-F1
#
_cell.length_a   1.000
_cell.length_b   1.000
_cell.length_c   1.000
_cell.angle_alpha   90.00
_cell.angle_beta   90.00
_cell.angle_gamma   90.00
#
_symmetry.space_group_name_H-M   'P 1'
#
loop_
_entity.id
_entity.type
_entity.pdbx_description
1 polymer ?
#
loop_
_entity_poly.entity_id
_entity_poly.type
_entity_poly.pdbx_seq_one_letter_code
_entity_poly.pdbx_strand_id
1 'polypeptide(L)'
;YDHAQFGLDWLQSKVAWNRRTSLIVGAEGTIPPLTPEARKRLDARAAKQKGHEFDGPQNRPLGSRCLARENVGPPILPTRYNSNMQIVQGPGYVAIEAEEIHDVQYPPVDGQLGRPLGG
;
A
#
# COMPACT_ATOMS: atom_id res chain seq x y z
N TYR A 1 29.11 -7.84 3.80
CA TYR A 1 27.82 -7.79 3.08
C TYR A 1 27.55 -6.31 2.85
N ASP A 2 27.47 -5.85 1.60
CA ASP A 2 27.32 -4.43 1.27
C ASP A 2 25.84 -4.12 1.04
N HIS A 3 25.28 -3.24 1.87
CA HIS A 3 23.86 -2.90 1.88
C HIS A 3 23.53 -1.80 0.85
N ALA A 4 24.53 -1.08 0.34
CA ALA A 4 24.35 -0.08 -0.72
C ALA A 4 24.13 -0.75 -2.09
N GLN A 5 24.63 -1.97 -2.26
CA GLN A 5 24.47 -2.73 -3.52
C GLN A 5 23.01 -3.21 -3.74
N PHE A 6 22.19 -3.30 -2.68
CA PHE A 6 20.81 -3.81 -2.74
C PHE A 6 19.73 -2.75 -2.42
N GLY A 7 20.06 -1.45 -2.47
CA GLY A 7 19.08 -0.38 -2.26
C GLY A 7 18.53 -0.25 -0.83
N LEU A 8 19.17 -0.87 0.17
CA LEU A 8 18.74 -0.84 1.57
C LEU A 8 19.20 0.43 2.33
N ASP A 9 19.87 1.35 1.63
CA ASP A 9 20.32 2.62 2.20
C ASP A 9 19.23 3.70 2.03
N TRP A 10 18.59 4.04 3.15
CA TRP A 10 17.69 5.18 3.31
C TRP A 10 18.25 6.54 2.83
N LEU A 11 19.55 6.66 2.55
CA LEU A 11 20.17 7.85 1.96
C LEU A 11 20.10 7.89 0.42
N GLN A 12 19.71 6.82 -0.28
CA GLN A 12 19.68 6.77 -1.75
C GLN A 12 18.33 7.16 -2.37
N SER A 13 17.25 7.22 -1.59
CA SER A 13 16.05 7.91 -2.07
C SER A 13 16.34 9.40 -2.08
N LYS A 14 16.05 10.11 -3.18
CA LYS A 14 15.89 11.57 -3.13
C LYS A 14 14.71 11.85 -2.21
N VAL A 15 14.94 11.90 -0.90
CA VAL A 15 13.93 12.26 0.07
C VAL A 15 13.42 13.63 -0.36
N ALA A 16 12.18 13.68 -0.82
CA ALA A 16 11.52 14.95 -1.08
C ALA A 16 11.43 15.64 0.28
N TRP A 17 12.28 16.64 0.50
CA TRP A 17 12.30 17.41 1.74
C TRP A 17 10.90 17.96 2.00
N ASN A 18 10.25 17.36 2.98
CA ASN A 18 8.90 17.68 3.39
C ASN A 18 8.96 18.16 4.84
N ARG A 19 8.37 19.33 5.13
CA ARG A 19 8.31 19.89 6.49
C ARG A 19 7.30 19.18 7.39
N ARG A 20 6.50 18.25 6.86
CA ARG A 20 5.57 17.42 7.63
C ARG A 20 6.36 16.34 8.36
N THR A 21 6.26 16.36 9.68
CA THR A 21 6.84 15.37 10.60
C THR A 21 5.88 14.22 10.91
N SER A 22 4.62 14.28 10.46
CA SER A 22 3.58 13.29 10.72
C SER A 22 2.76 12.97 9.48
N LEU A 23 2.33 11.70 9.36
CA LEU A 23 1.33 11.24 8.39
C LEU A 23 -0.11 11.45 8.88
N ILE A 24 -0.31 11.56 10.20
CA ILE A 24 -1.62 11.72 10.82
C ILE A 24 -1.77 13.19 11.24
N VAL A 25 -2.80 13.86 10.71
CA VAL A 25 -3.02 15.31 10.87
C VAL A 25 -4.42 15.67 11.36
N GLY A 26 -5.21 14.68 11.82
CA GLY A 26 -6.55 14.91 12.39
C GLY A 26 -6.50 15.75 13.67
N ALA A 27 -7.65 16.21 14.16
CA ALA A 27 -7.75 17.07 15.35
C ALA A 27 -7.08 16.43 16.59
N GLU A 28 -7.17 15.11 16.70
CA GLU A 28 -6.59 14.31 17.78
C GLU A 28 -5.16 13.83 17.47
N GLY A 29 -4.66 14.04 16.25
CA GLY A 29 -3.30 13.67 15.83
C GLY A 29 -2.97 12.17 15.93
N THR A 30 -3.96 11.31 16.04
CA THR A 30 -3.79 9.87 16.31
C THR A 30 -4.68 9.01 15.41
N ILE A 31 -4.34 7.72 15.29
CA ILE A 31 -5.20 6.76 14.59
C ILE A 31 -6.48 6.59 15.43
N PRO A 32 -7.68 6.83 14.86
CA PRO A 32 -8.92 6.64 15.58
C PRO A 32 -9.05 5.21 16.12
N PRO A 33 -9.69 5.02 17.29
CA PRO A 33 -9.95 3.67 17.79
C PRO A 33 -10.84 2.92 16.80
N LEU A 34 -10.60 1.61 16.68
CA LEU A 34 -11.44 0.74 15.86
C LEU A 34 -12.88 0.74 16.39
N THR A 35 -13.85 0.78 15.47
CA THR A 35 -15.25 0.60 15.83
C THR A 35 -15.50 -0.81 16.42
N PRO A 36 -16.54 -1.01 17.24
CA PRO A 36 -16.89 -2.33 17.76
C PRO A 36 -17.08 -3.38 16.66
N GLU A 37 -17.67 -2.99 15.53
CA GLU A 37 -17.88 -3.87 14.37
C GLU A 37 -16.56 -4.26 13.71
N ALA A 38 -15.63 -3.31 13.58
CA ALA A 38 -14.30 -3.58 13.05
C ALA A 38 -13.52 -4.53 13.96
N ARG A 39 -13.59 -4.34 15.28
CA ARG A 39 -12.99 -5.25 16.26
C ARG A 39 -13.56 -6.67 16.13
N LYS A 40 -14.89 -6.80 16.09
CA LYS A 40 -15.58 -8.09 15.91
C LYS A 40 -15.15 -8.82 14.63
N ARG A 41 -14.98 -8.11 13.51
CA ARG A 41 -14.51 -8.69 12.24
C ARG A 41 -13.08 -9.21 12.33
N LEU A 42 -12.19 -8.47 12.99
CA LEU A 42 -10.80 -8.88 13.19
C LEU A 42 -10.72 -10.10 14.11
N ASP A 43 -11.45 -10.10 15.22
CA ASP A 43 -11.47 -11.21 16.18
C ASP A 43 -12.01 -12.48 15.54
N ALA A 44 -13.08 -12.38 14.75
CA ALA A 44 -13.62 -13.52 13.99
C ALA A 44 -12.62 -14.07 12.96
N ARG A 45 -11.86 -13.18 12.28
CA ARG A 45 -10.82 -13.60 11.33
C ARG A 45 -9.66 -14.29 12.04
N ALA A 46 -9.21 -13.76 13.17
CA ALA A 46 -8.14 -14.33 13.97
C ALA A 46 -8.55 -15.70 14.53
N ALA A 47 -9.76 -15.82 15.07
CA ALA A 47 -10.29 -17.08 15.56
C ALA A 47 -10.37 -18.15 14.45
N LYS A 48 -10.80 -17.77 13.23
CA LYS A 48 -10.86 -18.67 12.07
C LYS A 48 -9.46 -19.13 11.61
N GLN A 49 -8.45 -18.28 11.73
CA GLN A 49 -7.09 -18.59 11.27
C GLN A 49 -6.25 -19.34 12.30
N LYS A 50 -6.58 -19.23 13.59
CA LYS A 50 -5.82 -19.85 14.68
C LYS A 50 -5.75 -21.37 14.52
N GLY A 51 -4.54 -21.91 14.35
CA GLY A 51 -4.29 -23.35 14.12
C GLY A 51 -4.50 -23.81 12.67
N HIS A 52 -4.88 -22.89 11.77
CA HIS A 52 -5.16 -23.13 10.36
C HIS A 52 -4.35 -22.19 9.46
N GLU A 53 -3.29 -21.58 9.99
CA GLU A 53 -2.52 -20.53 9.31
C GLU A 53 -1.82 -21.06 8.05
N PHE A 54 -1.65 -22.38 7.96
CA PHE A 54 -0.88 -23.08 6.93
C PHE A 54 -1.69 -24.07 6.11
N ASP A 55 -3.00 -24.22 6.36
CA ASP A 55 -3.86 -25.24 5.74
C ASP A 55 -4.03 -25.07 4.23
N GLY A 56 -3.82 -23.86 3.72
CA GLY A 56 -3.90 -23.60 2.30
C GLY A 56 -3.41 -22.20 1.91
N PRO A 57 -3.33 -21.92 0.60
CA PRO A 57 -2.87 -20.63 0.09
C PRO A 57 -3.77 -19.48 0.57
N GLN A 58 -5.05 -19.71 0.84
CA GLN A 58 -6.00 -18.64 1.18
C GLN A 58 -5.90 -18.17 2.63
N ASN A 59 -5.30 -19.01 3.48
CA ASN A 59 -4.98 -18.71 4.88
C ASN A 59 -3.73 -17.84 5.01
N ARG A 60 -2.91 -17.79 3.96
CA ARG A 60 -1.68 -17.01 3.94
C ARG A 60 -1.94 -15.52 3.76
N PRO A 61 -1.12 -14.65 4.37
CA PRO A 61 -1.13 -13.22 4.08
C PRO A 61 -1.00 -12.90 2.59
N LEU A 62 -1.54 -11.75 2.16
CA LEU A 62 -1.53 -11.32 0.76
C LEU A 62 -0.11 -11.24 0.19
N GLY A 63 0.85 -10.76 1.00
CA GLY A 63 2.25 -10.64 0.60
C GLY A 63 2.91 -11.99 0.30
N SER A 64 2.65 -13.02 1.12
CA SER A 64 3.15 -14.38 0.86
C SER A 64 2.49 -15.07 -0.33
N ARG A 65 1.39 -14.51 -0.84
CA ARG A 65 0.68 -14.99 -2.04
C ARG A 65 1.00 -14.15 -3.28
N CYS A 66 1.89 -13.17 -3.16
CA CYS A 66 2.22 -12.21 -4.22
C CYS A 66 0.99 -11.47 -4.78
N LEU A 67 -0.04 -11.25 -3.97
CA LEU A 67 -1.26 -10.56 -4.39
C LEU A 67 -1.22 -9.07 -4.11
N ALA A 68 -0.70 -8.70 -2.94
CA ALA A 68 -0.55 -7.31 -2.52
C ALA A 68 0.49 -7.22 -1.40
N ARG A 69 1.22 -6.12 -1.37
CA ARG A 69 2.20 -5.71 -0.35
C ARG A 69 1.70 -4.43 0.34
N GLU A 70 2.44 -3.97 1.33
CA GLU A 70 2.08 -2.81 2.16
C GLU A 70 2.25 -1.45 1.44
N ASN A 71 2.99 -1.43 0.34
CA ASN A 71 3.24 -0.26 -0.51
C ASN A 71 2.40 -0.24 -1.81
N VAL A 72 1.43 -1.16 -1.95
CA VAL A 72 0.55 -1.21 -3.12
C VAL A 72 -0.89 -1.00 -2.70
N GLY A 73 -1.64 -0.29 -3.53
CA GLY A 73 -3.01 0.16 -3.24
C GLY A 73 -3.10 1.32 -2.23
N PRO A 74 -4.23 2.04 -2.16
CA PRO A 74 -4.46 3.05 -1.13
C PRO A 74 -4.62 2.44 0.28
N PRO A 75 -4.06 3.04 1.34
CA PRO A 75 -3.04 4.10 1.29
C PRO A 75 -1.68 3.51 0.88
N ILE A 76 -1.02 4.15 -0.10
CA ILE A 76 0.34 3.79 -0.50
C ILE A 76 1.29 4.31 0.58
N LEU A 77 1.82 3.40 1.39
CA LEU A 77 2.75 3.74 2.47
C LEU A 77 4.20 3.51 2.03
N PRO A 78 5.14 4.38 2.44
CA PRO A 78 6.55 4.15 2.19
C PRO A 78 7.04 2.91 2.97
N THR A 79 7.86 2.12 2.31
CA THR A 79 8.52 0.91 2.84
C THR A 79 9.98 1.21 3.18
N ARG A 80 10.77 0.16 3.50
CA ARG A 80 12.18 0.33 3.89
C ARG A 80 13.09 0.77 2.74
N TYR A 81 12.81 0.32 1.52
CA TYR A 81 13.63 0.57 0.34
C TYR A 81 12.73 0.66 -0.90
N ASN A 82 13.23 1.29 -1.97
CA ASN A 82 12.53 1.41 -3.26
C ASN A 82 11.10 1.94 -3.15
N SER A 83 10.89 2.88 -2.22
CA SER A 83 9.60 3.53 -2.01
C SER A 83 9.39 4.72 -2.97
N ASN A 84 10.07 4.72 -4.12
CA ASN A 84 9.82 5.70 -5.15
C ASN A 84 8.49 5.38 -5.83
N MET A 85 7.80 6.44 -6.25
CA MET A 85 6.57 6.33 -7.01
C MET A 85 6.66 7.23 -8.24
N GLN A 86 6.09 6.76 -9.35
CA GLN A 86 5.94 7.55 -10.56
C GLN A 86 4.45 7.80 -10.81
N ILE A 87 4.11 9.05 -11.10
CA ILE A 87 2.76 9.44 -11.47
C ILE A 87 2.79 9.93 -12.91
N VAL A 88 2.00 9.31 -13.77
CA VAL A 88 1.85 9.69 -15.18
C VAL A 88 0.39 10.02 -15.44
N GLN A 89 0.13 11.15 -16.09
CA GLN A 89 -1.24 11.60 -16.39
C GLN A 89 -1.53 11.43 -17.88
N GLY A 90 -2.69 10.83 -18.19
CA GLY A 90 -3.23 10.73 -19.54
C GLY A 90 -4.67 11.26 -19.59
N PRO A 91 -5.29 11.35 -20.78
CA PRO A 91 -6.67 11.80 -20.90
C PRO A 91 -7.64 10.86 -20.15
N GLY A 92 -8.20 11.33 -19.02
CA GLY A 92 -9.21 10.61 -18.24
C GLY A 92 -8.68 9.61 -17.20
N TYR A 93 -7.37 9.42 -17.10
CA TYR A 93 -6.75 8.51 -16.13
C TYR A 93 -5.44 9.04 -15.58
N VAL A 94 -5.09 8.61 -14.38
CA VAL A 94 -3.76 8.77 -13.80
C VAL A 94 -3.19 7.37 -13.61
N ALA A 95 -1.96 7.13 -14.05
CA ALA A 95 -1.20 5.95 -13.69
C ALA A 95 -0.33 6.27 -12.47
N ILE A 96 -0.38 5.40 -11.46
CA ILE A 96 0.47 5.47 -10.27
C ILE A 96 1.25 4.17 -10.21
N GLU A 97 2.57 4.27 -10.32
CA GLU A 97 3.50 3.16 -10.27
C GLU A 97 4.27 3.20 -8.96
N ALA A 98 4.25 2.10 -8.20
CA ALA A 98 5.14 1.90 -7.06
C ALA A 98 6.36 1.08 -7.51
N GLU A 99 7.58 1.59 -7.29
CA GLU A 99 8.82 0.93 -7.72
C GLU A 99 8.97 -0.45 -7.08
N GLU A 100 8.79 -0.57 -5.77
CA GLU A 100 8.75 -1.88 -5.13
C GLU A 100 7.52 -2.68 -5.61
N ILE A 101 7.79 -3.83 -6.25
CA ILE A 101 6.85 -4.75 -6.93
C ILE A 101 6.42 -4.32 -8.35
N HIS A 102 6.71 -3.10 -8.80
CA HIS A 102 6.25 -2.58 -10.10
C HIS A 102 4.72 -2.72 -10.28
N ASP A 103 3.97 -2.35 -9.24
CA ASP A 103 2.52 -2.35 -9.28
C ASP A 103 2.00 -1.04 -9.87
N VAL A 104 1.08 -1.15 -10.84
CA VAL A 104 0.54 -0.01 -11.59
C VAL A 104 -0.95 0.06 -11.42
N GLN A 105 -1.42 1.19 -10.90
CA GLN A 105 -2.85 1.47 -10.75
C GLN A 105 -3.28 2.60 -11.65
N TYR A 106 -4.49 2.47 -12.21
CA TYR A 106 -5.10 3.45 -13.11
C TYR A 106 -6.40 4.03 -12.53
N PRO A 107 -6.36 4.84 -11.46
CA PRO A 107 -7.54 5.54 -10.99
C PRO A 107 -8.11 6.50 -12.06
N PRO A 108 -9.45 6.51 -12.26
CA PRO A 108 -10.10 7.52 -13.09
C PRO A 108 -10.03 8.90 -12.44
N VAL A 109 -9.84 9.94 -13.25
CA VAL A 109 -9.65 11.33 -12.78
C VAL A 109 -10.96 11.98 -12.34
N ASP A 110 -12.09 11.52 -12.89
CA ASP A 110 -13.44 12.05 -12.63
C ASP A 110 -14.27 11.17 -11.68
N GLY A 111 -13.64 10.17 -11.05
CA GLY A 111 -14.32 9.24 -10.15
C GLY A 111 -15.31 8.30 -10.85
N GLN A 112 -15.41 8.32 -12.18
CA GLN A 112 -16.23 7.37 -12.92
C GLN A 112 -15.48 6.06 -13.09
N LEU A 113 -15.74 5.10 -12.20
CA LEU A 113 -15.31 3.73 -12.40
C LEU A 113 -16.02 3.18 -13.66
N GLY A 114 -15.27 2.91 -14.73
CA GLY A 114 -15.72 2.02 -15.80
C GLY A 114 -16.09 2.63 -17.16
N ARG A 115 -15.51 3.76 -17.59
CA ARG A 115 -15.58 4.09 -19.03
C ARG A 115 -14.57 3.22 -19.79
N PRO A 116 -14.98 2.35 -20.73
CA PRO A 116 -14.05 1.58 -21.53
C PRO A 116 -13.14 2.53 -22.30
N LEU A 117 -11.84 2.27 -22.32
CA LEU A 117 -10.90 2.95 -23.21
C LEU A 117 -11.25 2.52 -24.65
N GLY A 118 -12.11 3.31 -25.30
CA GLY A 118 -12.40 3.20 -26.73
C GLY A 118 -11.57 4.20 -27.51
N GLY A 119 -10.79 3.69 -28.47
CA GLY A 119 -9.97 4.46 -29.42
C GLY A 119 -8.83 3.63 -29.96
#